data_AF-A0A229GLE1-F1
#
_entry.id   AF-A0A229GLE1-F1
#
_cell.length_a   1.000
_cell.length_b   1.000
_cell.length_c   1.000
_cell.angle_alpha   90.00
_cell.angle_beta   90.00
_cell.angle_gamma   90.00
#
_symmetry.space_group_name_H-M   'P 1'
#
loop_
_entity.id
_entity.type
_entity.pdbx_description
1 polymer ?
#
loop_
_entity_poly.entity_id
_entity_poly.type
_entity_poly.pdbx_seq_one_letter_code
_entity_poly.pdbx_strand_id
1 'polypeptide(L)'
;MADDDDATNALLIKAGSLLRDCGERLMDDAETDGVPRLLEEASLCYDAVARKLSADDAETATTVAVGRSTVASLALHQCAWDELDCDWSWEDESDGPYLGHMQEFDEDGISEPLLARAVETARAALDADPGDPLVPLQLAHALCWSGDRDGAVAAYTEVLRRDPEDHVARDRLAELGEEVLEDDDFDGTGSPSPGRYAFALIRAEAGNASWGWSSIALASGTVAAARRDADAVLKGLADADLSREELAEMLRLTLEIHHPGQPVTCYDLIAHVPAEPRSGPFLIDWSAIPEGEPLDPPLPPGRPVRIDGRTCFHGGLVWS
;
A
#
# COMPACT_ATOMS: atom_id res chain seq x y z
N MET A 1 -27.34 10.07 -9.93
CA MET A 1 -26.92 9.30 -8.75
C MET A 1 -26.05 8.16 -9.23
N ALA A 2 -26.57 7.05 -9.78
CA ALA A 2 -25.74 5.94 -10.28
C ALA A 2 -24.57 6.37 -11.20
N ASP A 3 -24.82 7.18 -12.25
CA ASP A 3 -23.75 7.65 -13.14
C ASP A 3 -22.72 8.61 -12.48
N ASP A 4 -23.11 9.32 -11.41
CA ASP A 4 -22.22 10.27 -10.71
C ASP A 4 -21.43 9.56 -9.59
N ASP A 5 -22.01 8.51 -9.00
CA ASP A 5 -21.34 7.60 -8.06
C ASP A 5 -20.28 6.76 -8.80
N ASP A 6 -20.60 6.24 -10.00
CA ASP A 6 -19.63 5.53 -10.85
C ASP A 6 -18.47 6.44 -11.29
N ALA A 7 -18.76 7.69 -11.65
CA ALA A 7 -17.72 8.66 -12.01
C ALA A 7 -16.82 9.01 -10.81
N THR A 8 -17.41 9.11 -9.61
CA THR A 8 -16.67 9.35 -8.36
C THR A 8 -15.77 8.17 -8.03
N ASN A 9 -16.30 6.95 -8.09
CA ASN A 9 -15.56 5.72 -7.86
C ASN A 9 -14.39 5.56 -8.84
N ALA A 10 -14.60 5.89 -10.11
CA ALA A 10 -13.55 5.86 -11.12
C ALA A 10 -12.40 6.84 -10.82
N LEU A 11 -12.71 8.04 -10.32
CA LEU A 11 -11.69 9.02 -9.92
C LEU A 11 -10.89 8.55 -8.70
N LEU A 12 -11.55 7.97 -7.70
CA LEU A 12 -10.87 7.45 -6.52
C LEU A 12 -9.95 6.27 -6.87
N ILE A 13 -10.44 5.32 -7.68
CA ILE A 13 -9.62 4.20 -8.16
C ILE A 13 -8.42 4.72 -8.94
N LYS A 14 -8.63 5.67 -9.86
CA LYS A 14 -7.53 6.31 -10.60
C LYS A 14 -6.50 6.95 -9.68
N ALA A 15 -6.94 7.70 -8.67
CA ALA A 15 -6.05 8.30 -7.69
C ALA A 15 -5.23 7.23 -6.94
N GLY A 16 -5.87 6.15 -6.49
CA GLY A 16 -5.19 5.03 -5.85
C GLY A 16 -4.14 4.37 -6.74
N SER A 17 -4.44 4.14 -8.02
CA SER A 17 -3.47 3.59 -8.98
C SER A 17 -2.28 4.54 -9.21
N LEU A 18 -2.52 5.84 -9.33
CA LEU A 18 -1.45 6.83 -9.46
C LEU A 18 -0.51 6.83 -8.23
N LEU A 19 -1.07 6.69 -7.02
CA LEU A 19 -0.28 6.61 -5.78
C LEU A 19 0.52 5.32 -5.68
N ARG A 20 -0.02 4.19 -6.16
CA ARG A 20 0.74 2.94 -6.29
C ARG A 20 1.95 3.14 -7.21
N ASP A 21 1.72 3.68 -8.40
CA ASP A 21 2.79 3.91 -9.38
C ASP A 21 3.84 4.90 -8.84
N CYS A 22 3.45 5.87 -7.99
CA CYS A 22 4.40 6.71 -7.25
C CYS A 22 5.23 5.88 -6.26
N GLY A 23 4.58 5.05 -5.44
CA GLY A 23 5.24 4.22 -4.43
C GLY A 23 6.25 3.27 -5.06
N GLU A 24 5.87 2.55 -6.11
CA GLU A 24 6.75 1.63 -6.85
C GLU A 24 8.00 2.35 -7.38
N ARG A 25 7.84 3.54 -7.98
CA ARG A 25 8.98 4.30 -8.51
C ARG A 25 9.94 4.80 -7.44
N LEU A 26 9.42 5.16 -6.28
CA LEU A 26 10.22 5.61 -5.15
C LEU A 26 10.91 4.45 -4.41
N MET A 27 10.48 3.20 -4.64
CA MET A 27 11.06 2.00 -4.01
C MET A 27 12.14 1.32 -4.86
N ASP A 28 12.01 1.34 -6.18
CA ASP A 28 12.89 0.59 -7.09
C ASP A 28 14.16 1.36 -7.54
N ASP A 29 14.53 2.46 -6.88
CA ASP A 29 15.54 3.43 -7.39
C ASP A 29 15.27 3.85 -8.85
N ALA A 30 13.99 3.79 -9.26
CA ALA A 30 13.59 4.00 -10.63
C ALA A 30 13.58 5.50 -10.98
N GLU A 31 13.36 5.83 -12.26
CA GLU A 31 13.28 7.20 -12.77
C GLU A 31 12.18 8.02 -12.02
N THR A 32 12.59 8.77 -10.99
CA THR A 32 11.72 9.58 -10.12
C THR A 32 11.13 10.81 -10.81
N ASP A 33 11.67 11.20 -11.97
CA ASP A 33 11.24 12.35 -12.80
C ASP A 33 9.71 12.40 -13.05
N GLY A 34 9.05 11.24 -13.08
CA GLY A 34 7.61 11.14 -13.30
C GLY A 34 6.73 11.30 -12.05
N VAL A 35 7.31 11.19 -10.84
CA VAL A 35 6.57 11.14 -9.56
C VAL A 35 5.81 12.45 -9.28
N PRO A 36 6.38 13.67 -9.44
CA PRO A 36 5.63 14.91 -9.22
C PRO A 36 4.34 15.00 -10.01
N ARG A 37 4.37 14.57 -11.28
CA ARG A 37 3.22 14.60 -12.18
C ARG A 37 2.12 13.65 -11.72
N LEU A 38 2.50 12.46 -11.26
CA LEU A 38 1.56 11.46 -10.74
C LEU A 38 0.89 11.97 -9.45
N LEU A 39 1.66 12.56 -8.53
CA LEU A 39 1.14 13.13 -7.27
C LEU A 39 0.19 14.32 -7.52
N GLU A 40 0.52 15.18 -8.49
CA GLU A 40 -0.37 16.26 -8.92
C GLU A 40 -1.68 15.71 -9.50
N GLU A 41 -1.60 14.71 -10.39
CA GLU A 41 -2.78 14.11 -10.99
C GLU A 41 -3.67 13.38 -9.97
N ALA A 42 -3.07 12.70 -8.99
CA ALA A 42 -3.78 12.09 -7.87
C ALA A 42 -4.48 13.14 -7.00
N SER A 43 -3.79 14.25 -6.69
CA SER A 43 -4.35 15.38 -5.95
C SER A 43 -5.58 15.97 -6.66
N LEU A 44 -5.48 16.18 -7.98
CA LEU A 44 -6.59 16.69 -8.79
C LEU A 44 -7.80 15.77 -8.79
N CYS A 45 -7.58 14.44 -8.77
CA CYS A 45 -8.66 13.47 -8.64
C CYS A 45 -9.38 13.62 -7.29
N TYR A 46 -8.64 13.67 -6.18
CA TYR A 46 -9.22 13.88 -4.84
C TYR A 46 -9.94 15.22 -4.72
N ASP A 47 -9.41 16.30 -5.31
CA ASP A 47 -10.06 17.62 -5.32
C ASP A 47 -11.34 17.65 -6.18
N ALA A 48 -11.36 16.89 -7.28
CA ALA A 48 -12.57 16.74 -8.09
C ALA A 48 -13.68 16.01 -7.32
N VAL A 49 -13.34 14.94 -6.58
CA VAL A 49 -14.28 14.23 -5.71
C VAL A 49 -14.75 15.11 -4.55
N ALA A 50 -13.83 15.76 -3.84
CA ALA A 50 -14.13 16.61 -2.69
C ALA A 50 -15.09 17.77 -3.04
N ARG A 51 -15.00 18.35 -4.25
CA ARG A 51 -15.90 19.43 -4.71
C ARG A 51 -17.35 18.98 -4.93
N LYS A 52 -17.56 17.69 -5.18
CA LYS A 52 -18.89 17.11 -5.40
C LYS A 52 -19.49 16.48 -4.14
N LEU A 53 -18.69 16.37 -3.08
CA LEU A 53 -19.03 15.61 -1.89
C LEU A 53 -20.26 16.20 -1.17
N SER A 54 -21.24 15.36 -0.88
CA SER A 54 -22.35 15.71 0.02
C SER A 54 -21.87 15.71 1.48
N ALA A 55 -22.47 16.54 2.33
CA ALA A 55 -22.16 16.56 3.77
C ALA A 55 -22.44 15.23 4.48
N ASP A 56 -23.32 14.39 3.91
CA ASP A 56 -23.71 13.10 4.48
C ASP A 56 -22.83 11.93 4.00
N ASP A 57 -21.93 12.14 3.04
CA ASP A 57 -21.05 11.09 2.50
C ASP A 57 -19.71 11.03 3.25
N ALA A 58 -19.79 10.59 4.51
CA ALA A 58 -18.63 10.46 5.39
C ALA A 58 -17.61 9.45 4.87
N GLU A 59 -18.03 8.45 4.12
CA GLU A 59 -17.17 7.36 3.63
C GLU A 59 -16.23 7.85 2.53
N THR A 60 -16.80 8.52 1.53
CA THR A 60 -16.00 9.12 0.47
C THR A 60 -15.10 10.23 1.03
N ALA A 61 -15.60 11.02 2.00
CA ALA A 61 -14.79 12.05 2.67
C ALA A 61 -13.57 11.45 3.37
N THR A 62 -13.77 10.33 4.05
CA THR A 62 -12.73 9.57 4.73
C THR A 62 -11.70 9.02 3.75
N THR A 63 -12.15 8.45 2.63
CA THR A 63 -11.27 7.97 1.55
C THR A 63 -10.43 9.10 0.95
N VAL A 64 -11.04 10.26 0.71
CA VAL A 64 -10.33 11.46 0.22
C VAL A 64 -9.29 11.95 1.24
N ALA A 65 -9.62 11.96 2.54
CA ALA A 65 -8.70 12.40 3.59
C ALA A 65 -7.46 11.51 3.67
N VAL A 66 -7.63 10.19 3.70
CA VAL A 66 -6.52 9.23 3.70
C VAL A 66 -5.71 9.29 2.40
N GLY A 67 -6.38 9.46 1.26
CA GLY A 67 -5.71 9.68 -0.02
C GLY A 67 -4.81 10.92 -0.04
N ARG A 68 -5.32 12.05 0.48
CA ARG A 68 -4.53 13.30 0.59
C ARG A 68 -3.37 13.19 1.57
N SER A 69 -3.54 12.47 2.67
CA SER A 69 -2.45 12.13 3.60
C SER A 69 -1.36 11.33 2.89
N THR A 70 -1.76 10.34 2.09
CA THR A 70 -0.83 9.52 1.30
C THR A 70 -0.09 10.33 0.23
N VAL A 71 -0.79 11.23 -0.48
CA VAL A 71 -0.14 12.19 -1.39
C VAL A 71 0.93 13.02 -0.66
N ALA A 72 0.61 13.56 0.51
CA ALA A 72 1.53 14.40 1.25
C ALA A 72 2.76 13.60 1.75
N SER A 73 2.54 12.37 2.21
CA SER A 73 3.61 11.46 2.63
C SER A 73 4.55 11.11 1.47
N LEU A 74 4.02 10.79 0.30
CA LEU A 74 4.83 10.46 -0.88
C LEU A 74 5.54 11.70 -1.45
N ALA A 75 4.93 12.88 -1.38
CA ALA A 75 5.59 14.13 -1.77
C ALA A 75 6.78 14.46 -0.86
N LEU A 76 6.64 14.22 0.45
CA LEU A 76 7.75 14.35 1.40
C LEU A 76 8.87 13.36 1.08
N HIS A 77 8.54 12.08 0.82
CA HIS A 77 9.52 11.07 0.41
C HIS A 77 10.26 11.47 -0.86
N GLN A 78 9.53 11.91 -1.88
CA GLN A 78 10.10 12.33 -3.15
C GLN A 78 11.05 13.52 -3.00
N CYS A 79 10.68 14.52 -2.19
CA CYS A 79 11.56 15.65 -1.88
C CYS A 79 12.87 15.18 -1.22
N ALA A 80 12.79 14.22 -0.31
CA ALA A 80 13.98 13.74 0.36
C ALA A 80 14.94 13.03 -0.55
N TRP A 81 14.39 12.23 -1.46
CA TRP A 81 15.16 11.52 -2.47
C TRP A 81 15.80 12.47 -3.46
N ASP A 82 14.98 13.30 -4.13
CA ASP A 82 15.42 14.09 -5.28
C ASP A 82 16.18 15.37 -4.89
N GLU A 83 15.73 16.06 -3.83
CA GLU A 83 16.23 17.40 -3.48
C GLU A 83 17.26 17.37 -2.35
N LEU A 84 17.15 16.39 -1.44
CA LEU A 84 17.96 16.34 -0.22
C LEU A 84 19.02 15.24 -0.24
N ASP A 85 19.06 14.41 -1.31
CA ASP A 85 19.98 13.26 -1.48
C ASP A 85 20.01 12.37 -0.23
N CYS A 86 18.85 12.25 0.42
CA CYS A 86 18.65 11.43 1.61
C CYS A 86 18.05 10.11 1.15
N ASP A 87 18.87 9.06 1.13
CA ASP A 87 18.41 7.68 1.00
C ASP A 87 17.60 7.34 2.24
N TRP A 88 16.31 7.63 2.18
CA TRP A 88 15.37 7.38 3.25
C TRP A 88 14.26 6.50 2.73
N SER A 89 14.63 5.27 2.36
CA SER A 89 13.64 4.28 1.98
C SER A 89 12.79 3.92 3.21
N TRP A 90 11.47 3.98 3.04
CA TRP A 90 10.53 3.62 4.12
C TRP A 90 10.57 2.13 4.47
N GLU A 91 11.19 1.29 3.63
CA GLU A 91 11.19 -0.17 3.75
C GLU A 91 12.60 -0.79 3.86
N ASP A 92 13.71 -0.03 3.75
CA ASP A 92 15.09 -0.58 3.88
C ASP A 92 15.92 0.12 4.99
N GLU A 93 16.93 -0.59 5.50
CA GLU A 93 17.66 -0.31 6.76
C GLU A 93 18.80 0.74 6.64
N SER A 94 18.81 1.66 5.66
CA SER A 94 20.03 2.43 5.33
C SER A 94 19.89 3.97 5.35
N ASP A 95 20.71 4.60 6.21
CA ASP A 95 21.37 5.92 6.12
C ASP A 95 20.60 7.22 5.78
N GLY A 96 19.35 7.40 6.21
CA GLY A 96 18.74 8.74 6.26
C GLY A 96 18.87 9.44 7.62
N PRO A 97 18.86 10.79 7.67
CA PRO A 97 18.99 11.56 8.92
C PRO A 97 17.80 11.34 9.86
N TYR A 98 17.99 10.44 10.82
CA TYR A 98 17.02 10.15 11.87
C TYR A 98 16.84 11.35 12.82
N LEU A 99 15.65 11.54 13.39
CA LEU A 99 15.40 12.41 14.55
C LEU A 99 15.85 13.89 14.41
N GLY A 100 15.55 14.53 13.28
CA GLY A 100 15.73 15.98 13.14
C GLY A 100 17.15 16.43 12.81
N HIS A 101 18.04 15.50 12.45
CA HIS A 101 19.33 15.82 11.81
C HIS A 101 19.18 16.39 10.39
N MET A 102 17.95 16.52 9.90
CA MET A 102 17.61 17.06 8.59
C MET A 102 18.11 18.47 8.33
N GLN A 103 18.34 19.30 9.36
CA GLN A 103 18.94 20.62 9.15
C GLN A 103 20.31 20.57 8.47
N GLU A 104 21.00 19.43 8.55
CA GLU A 104 22.27 19.19 7.87
C GLU A 104 22.10 18.94 6.35
N PHE A 105 20.92 18.49 5.93
CA PHE A 105 20.59 18.12 4.54
C PHE A 105 19.64 19.13 3.87
N ASP A 106 18.78 19.77 4.67
CA ASP A 106 17.77 20.72 4.25
C ASP A 106 18.11 22.14 4.75
N GLU A 107 19.29 22.63 4.36
CA GLU A 107 19.75 23.98 4.74
C GLU A 107 18.76 25.08 4.31
N ASP A 108 18.06 24.86 3.19
CA ASP A 108 17.11 25.80 2.60
C ASP A 108 15.66 25.64 3.12
N GLY A 109 15.38 24.63 3.95
CA GLY A 109 14.06 24.38 4.52
C GLY A 109 13.01 23.98 3.48
N ILE A 110 13.40 23.32 2.40
CA ILE A 110 12.56 22.85 1.30
C ILE A 110 11.55 21.81 1.80
N SER A 111 11.94 20.98 2.78
CA SER A 111 11.07 19.94 3.34
C SER A 111 10.05 20.48 4.35
N GLU A 112 10.30 21.63 4.99
CA GLU A 112 9.42 22.22 6.01
C GLU A 112 7.93 22.34 5.59
N PRO A 113 7.58 22.90 4.42
CA PRO A 113 6.19 22.98 3.99
C PRO A 113 5.57 21.60 3.70
N LEU A 114 6.37 20.64 3.24
CA LEU A 114 5.93 19.27 2.97
C LEU A 114 5.68 18.51 4.28
N LEU A 115 6.56 18.68 5.27
CA LEU A 115 6.39 18.16 6.62
C LEU A 115 5.12 18.69 7.28
N ALA A 116 4.94 20.01 7.26
CA ALA A 116 3.74 20.63 7.81
C ALA A 116 2.46 20.09 7.16
N ARG A 117 2.48 19.95 5.83
CA ARG A 117 1.35 19.39 5.07
C ARG A 117 1.12 17.90 5.39
N ALA A 118 2.18 17.09 5.49
CA ALA A 118 2.07 15.67 5.84
C ALA A 118 1.44 15.50 7.23
N VAL A 119 1.92 16.24 8.23
CA VAL A 119 1.37 16.20 9.59
C VAL A 119 -0.09 16.70 9.63
N GLU A 120 -0.42 17.79 8.93
CA GLU A 120 -1.77 18.34 8.90
C GLU A 120 -2.76 17.36 8.23
N THR A 121 -2.39 16.82 7.08
CA THR A 121 -3.26 15.90 6.32
C THR A 121 -3.41 14.55 7.03
N ALA A 122 -2.35 14.02 7.66
CA ALA A 122 -2.44 12.85 8.52
C ALA A 122 -3.32 13.13 9.74
N ARG A 123 -3.16 14.31 10.36
CA ARG A 123 -4.09 14.97 11.30
C ARG A 123 -5.56 14.72 10.94
N ALA A 124 -5.94 15.33 9.82
CA ALA A 124 -7.30 15.31 9.32
C ALA A 124 -7.78 13.92 8.90
N ALA A 125 -6.90 13.08 8.36
CA ALA A 125 -7.21 11.71 7.99
C ALA A 125 -7.49 10.83 9.22
N LEU A 126 -6.75 11.02 10.31
CA LEU A 126 -6.97 10.31 11.57
C LEU A 126 -8.25 10.77 12.27
N ASP A 127 -8.59 12.05 12.19
CA ASP A 127 -9.87 12.57 12.66
C ASP A 127 -11.05 11.97 11.88
N ALA A 128 -10.89 11.76 10.58
CA ALA A 128 -11.90 11.14 9.72
C ALA A 128 -12.00 9.61 9.95
N ASP A 129 -10.87 8.94 10.17
CA ASP A 129 -10.81 7.51 10.49
C ASP A 129 -9.83 7.19 11.61
N PRO A 130 -10.30 7.20 12.87
CA PRO A 130 -9.45 6.88 14.01
C PRO A 130 -8.94 5.44 14.03
N GLY A 131 -9.49 4.54 13.20
CA GLY A 131 -9.14 3.12 13.15
C GLY A 131 -8.14 2.75 12.06
N ASP A 132 -7.78 3.68 11.17
CA ASP A 132 -6.96 3.36 9.99
C ASP A 132 -5.47 3.14 10.38
N PRO A 133 -4.85 1.98 10.08
CA PRO A 133 -3.44 1.74 10.44
C PRO A 133 -2.42 2.48 9.57
N LEU A 134 -2.78 2.92 8.35
CA LEU A 134 -1.88 3.63 7.45
C LEU A 134 -1.56 5.04 7.95
N VAL A 135 -2.56 5.75 8.46
CA VAL A 135 -2.41 7.18 8.81
C VAL A 135 -1.45 7.41 9.99
N PRO A 136 -1.49 6.65 11.10
CA PRO A 136 -0.49 6.78 12.16
C PRO A 136 0.92 6.52 11.67
N LEU A 137 1.12 5.59 10.72
CA LEU A 137 2.43 5.35 10.13
C LEU A 137 2.93 6.61 9.41
N GLN A 138 2.12 7.17 8.50
CA GLN A 138 2.44 8.41 7.77
C GLN A 138 2.70 9.60 8.71
N LEU A 139 1.99 9.66 9.83
CA LEU A 139 2.24 10.66 10.87
C LEU A 139 3.56 10.41 11.60
N ALA A 140 3.85 9.17 12.01
CA ALA A 140 5.07 8.78 12.71
C ALA A 140 6.31 9.12 11.90
N HIS A 141 6.25 8.74 10.63
CA HIS A 141 7.14 9.08 9.54
C HIS A 141 7.45 10.60 9.48
N ALA A 142 6.43 11.44 9.29
CA ALA A 142 6.61 12.89 9.25
C ALA A 142 7.15 13.49 10.58
N LEU A 143 6.73 12.94 11.72
CA LEU A 143 7.18 13.39 13.03
C LEU A 143 8.66 13.04 13.27
N CYS A 144 9.06 11.82 12.90
CA CYS A 144 10.45 11.35 12.95
C CYS A 144 11.34 12.29 12.13
N TRP A 145 10.90 12.61 10.92
CA TRP A 145 11.56 13.56 10.03
C TRP A 145 11.72 14.95 10.67
N SER A 146 10.66 15.46 11.30
CA SER A 146 10.70 16.76 11.98
C SER A 146 11.52 16.78 13.29
N GLY A 147 12.04 15.63 13.72
CA GLY A 147 12.77 15.47 14.99
C GLY A 147 11.89 15.35 16.24
N ASP A 148 10.57 15.21 16.08
CA ASP A 148 9.66 14.94 17.19
C ASP A 148 9.66 13.43 17.51
N ARG A 149 10.72 13.00 18.21
CA ARG A 149 10.91 11.59 18.61
C ARG A 149 9.72 11.06 19.39
N ASP A 150 9.27 11.78 20.40
CA ASP A 150 8.21 11.33 21.30
C ASP A 150 6.89 11.17 20.54
N GLY A 151 6.59 12.11 19.62
CA GLY A 151 5.46 12.02 18.72
C GLY A 151 5.55 10.84 17.75
N ALA A 152 6.74 10.59 17.18
CA ALA A 152 6.98 9.46 16.28
C ALA A 152 6.79 8.11 16.99
N VAL A 153 7.39 7.92 18.17
CA VAL A 153 7.23 6.71 18.99
C VAL A 153 5.75 6.45 19.30
N ALA A 154 5.02 7.48 19.73
CA ALA A 154 3.59 7.36 20.03
C ALA A 154 2.79 6.92 18.79
N ALA A 155 3.11 7.47 17.61
CA ALA A 155 2.43 7.16 16.38
C ALA A 155 2.77 5.75 15.84
N TYR A 156 4.03 5.31 15.86
CA TYR A 156 4.40 3.92 15.49
C TYR A 156 3.81 2.89 16.44
N THR A 157 3.78 3.19 17.75
CA THR A 157 3.14 2.32 18.75
C THR A 157 1.66 2.13 18.41
N GLU A 158 1.00 3.19 17.93
CA GLU A 158 -0.40 3.12 17.50
C GLU A 158 -0.59 2.32 16.21
N VAL A 159 0.40 2.28 15.31
CA VAL A 159 0.41 1.36 14.16
C VAL A 159 0.39 -0.08 14.67
N LEU A 160 1.35 -0.49 15.52
CA LEU A 160 1.41 -1.86 16.07
C LEU A 160 0.18 -2.22 16.91
N ARG A 161 -0.47 -1.25 17.54
CA ARG A 161 -1.73 -1.47 18.26
C ARG A 161 -2.89 -1.82 17.32
N ARG A 162 -2.85 -1.34 16.08
CA ARG A 162 -3.89 -1.55 15.04
C ARG A 162 -3.55 -2.75 14.16
N ASP A 163 -2.30 -2.86 13.75
CA ASP A 163 -1.72 -3.93 12.97
C ASP A 163 -0.45 -4.44 13.67
N PRO A 164 -0.58 -5.45 14.55
CA PRO A 164 0.58 -6.03 15.22
C PRO A 164 1.60 -6.66 14.27
N GLU A 165 1.24 -6.92 13.01
CA GLU A 165 2.12 -7.55 12.02
C GLU A 165 2.97 -6.53 11.26
N ASP A 166 2.80 -5.23 11.53
CA ASP A 166 3.49 -4.19 10.80
C ASP A 166 5.00 -4.17 11.10
N HIS A 167 5.78 -4.88 10.27
CA HIS A 167 7.23 -4.99 10.44
C HIS A 167 7.92 -3.63 10.33
N VAL A 168 7.49 -2.76 9.40
CA VAL A 168 8.04 -1.41 9.27
C VAL A 168 7.89 -0.64 10.59
N ALA A 169 6.71 -0.63 11.21
CA ALA A 169 6.52 0.09 12.48
C ALA A 169 7.37 -0.50 13.62
N ARG A 170 7.56 -1.82 13.64
CA ARG A 170 8.42 -2.52 14.62
C ARG A 170 9.88 -2.13 14.44
N ASP A 171 10.39 -2.17 13.21
CA ASP A 171 11.78 -1.87 12.89
C ASP A 171 12.10 -0.41 13.24
N ARG A 172 11.20 0.53 12.89
CA ARG A 172 11.36 1.94 13.26
C ARG A 172 11.32 2.18 14.76
N LEU A 173 10.48 1.46 15.52
CA LEU A 173 10.51 1.56 16.98
C LEU A 173 11.82 1.02 17.58
N ALA A 174 12.35 -0.07 17.03
CA ALA A 174 13.63 -0.63 17.45
C ALA A 174 14.80 0.34 17.15
N GLU A 175 14.80 0.98 15.99
CA GLU A 175 15.74 2.06 15.62
C GLU A 175 15.64 3.26 16.57
N LEU A 176 14.42 3.61 17.01
CA LEU A 176 14.18 4.63 18.02
C LEU A 176 14.60 4.19 19.44
N GLY A 177 15.07 2.96 19.62
CA GLY A 177 15.53 2.41 20.90
C GLY A 177 14.40 1.96 21.83
N GLU A 178 13.19 1.78 21.30
CA GLU A 178 12.06 1.23 22.06
C GLU A 178 12.12 -0.30 22.08
N GLU A 179 11.77 -0.89 23.23
CA GLU A 179 11.70 -2.35 23.38
C GLU A 179 10.40 -2.86 22.76
N VAL A 180 10.50 -3.49 21.59
CA VAL A 180 9.37 -4.17 20.94
C VAL A 180 9.48 -5.65 21.22
N LEU A 181 8.48 -6.23 21.88
CA LEU A 181 8.44 -7.67 22.10
C LEU A 181 8.13 -8.36 20.78
N GLU A 182 9.09 -9.16 20.29
CA GLU A 182 8.86 -10.11 19.21
C GLU A 182 8.05 -11.28 19.77
N ASP A 183 6.94 -11.61 19.11
CA ASP A 183 6.29 -12.90 19.29
C ASP A 183 6.94 -13.84 18.26
N ASP A 184 8.02 -14.52 18.68
CA ASP A 184 8.85 -15.39 17.83
C ASP A 184 8.04 -16.50 17.10
N ASP A 185 6.84 -16.82 17.61
CA ASP A 185 5.94 -17.85 17.09
C ASP A 185 4.85 -17.28 16.13
N PHE A 186 4.84 -15.97 15.87
CA PHE A 186 3.81 -15.31 15.08
C PHE A 186 4.13 -15.37 13.58
N ASP A 187 3.50 -16.32 12.88
CA ASP A 187 3.76 -16.60 11.46
C ASP A 187 2.90 -15.79 10.46
N GLY A 188 2.17 -14.79 10.95
CA GLY A 188 1.27 -13.94 10.15
C GLY A 188 0.05 -14.67 9.57
N THR A 189 -0.14 -15.96 9.88
CA THR A 189 -1.28 -16.73 9.38
C THR A 189 -2.38 -16.83 10.43
N GLY A 190 -3.57 -16.35 10.07
CA GLY A 190 -4.77 -16.52 10.90
C GLY A 190 -5.03 -15.43 11.94
N SER A 191 -4.23 -14.36 11.98
CA SER A 191 -4.61 -13.14 12.68
C SER A 191 -5.87 -12.54 12.08
N PRO A 192 -6.83 -12.09 12.91
CA PRO A 192 -8.04 -11.48 12.39
C PRO A 192 -7.67 -10.20 11.64
N SER A 193 -8.16 -10.04 10.40
CA SER A 193 -7.88 -8.86 9.60
C SER A 193 -8.22 -7.59 10.38
N PRO A 194 -7.23 -6.72 10.67
CA PRO A 194 -7.50 -5.47 11.35
C PRO A 194 -8.25 -4.55 10.39
N GLY A 195 -9.33 -3.94 10.88
CA GLY A 195 -10.05 -2.91 10.14
C GLY A 195 -11.54 -3.17 10.00
N ARG A 196 -12.20 -2.21 9.34
CA ARG A 196 -13.67 -2.19 9.20
C ARG A 196 -14.17 -2.81 7.91
N TYR A 197 -13.28 -3.17 6.99
CA TYR A 197 -13.62 -3.57 5.62
C TYR A 197 -13.24 -5.00 5.30
N ALA A 198 -14.08 -5.63 4.49
CA ALA A 198 -13.72 -6.82 3.76
C ALA A 198 -13.12 -6.46 2.40
N PHE A 199 -12.04 -7.12 2.04
CA PHE A 199 -11.34 -6.96 0.76
C PHE A 199 -10.65 -8.25 0.33
N ALA A 200 -10.41 -8.35 -0.96
CA ALA A 200 -9.51 -9.35 -1.53
C ALA A 200 -8.16 -8.71 -1.82
N LEU A 201 -7.07 -9.40 -1.48
CA LEU A 201 -5.70 -8.97 -1.73
C LEU A 201 -5.04 -9.99 -2.66
N ILE A 202 -4.46 -9.51 -3.77
CA ILE A 202 -3.55 -10.32 -4.59
C ILE A 202 -2.13 -9.98 -4.19
N ARG A 203 -1.38 -10.98 -3.72
CA ARG A 203 0.06 -10.87 -3.44
C ARG A 203 0.83 -11.61 -4.53
N ALA A 204 1.69 -10.88 -5.22
CA ALA A 204 2.58 -11.41 -6.25
C ALA A 204 4.02 -11.19 -5.83
N GLU A 205 4.73 -12.25 -5.46
CA GLU A 205 6.16 -12.20 -5.15
C GLU A 205 6.93 -12.78 -6.33
N ALA A 206 7.80 -11.99 -6.95
CA ALA A 206 8.62 -12.41 -8.07
C ALA A 206 10.10 -12.44 -7.68
N GLY A 207 10.73 -13.61 -7.79
CA GLY A 207 12.16 -13.78 -7.61
C GLY A 207 12.93 -13.34 -8.86
N ASN A 208 13.87 -12.41 -8.69
CA ASN A 208 14.88 -12.12 -9.70
C ASN A 208 16.27 -12.58 -9.19
N ALA A 209 17.10 -13.10 -10.09
CA ALA A 209 18.38 -13.70 -9.72
C ALA A 209 19.45 -12.70 -9.24
N SER A 210 19.18 -11.39 -9.30
CA SER A 210 20.19 -10.33 -9.11
C SER A 210 19.94 -9.44 -7.89
N TRP A 211 18.70 -9.35 -7.39
CA TRP A 211 18.27 -8.40 -6.37
C TRP A 211 17.31 -9.01 -5.33
N GLY A 212 16.98 -10.31 -5.43
CA GLY A 212 16.09 -10.98 -4.47
C GLY A 212 14.64 -11.09 -4.95
N TRP A 213 13.70 -11.21 -4.01
CA TRP A 213 12.27 -11.28 -4.29
C TRP A 213 11.66 -9.88 -4.19
N SER A 214 10.99 -9.42 -5.24
CA SER A 214 10.11 -8.25 -5.16
C SER A 214 8.68 -8.72 -4.87
N SER A 215 7.88 -7.88 -4.21
CA SER A 215 6.50 -8.21 -3.87
C SER A 215 5.57 -7.05 -4.20
N ILE A 216 4.52 -7.32 -4.95
CA ILE A 216 3.43 -6.38 -5.23
C ILE A 216 2.15 -6.91 -4.57
N ALA A 217 1.39 -6.01 -3.94
CA ALA A 217 0.14 -6.33 -3.26
C ALA A 217 -1.00 -5.40 -3.73
N LEU A 218 -2.11 -5.99 -4.19
CA LEU A 218 -3.23 -5.26 -4.81
C LEU A 218 -4.53 -5.54 -4.08
N ALA A 219 -5.11 -4.52 -3.47
CA ALA A 219 -6.36 -4.62 -2.74
C ALA A 219 -7.56 -4.40 -3.66
N SER A 220 -8.66 -5.11 -3.42
CA SER A 220 -9.86 -5.05 -4.22
C SER A 220 -11.11 -5.20 -3.35
N GLY A 221 -12.11 -4.33 -3.55
CA GLY A 221 -13.41 -4.44 -2.87
C GLY A 221 -14.30 -5.58 -3.39
N THR A 222 -13.86 -6.34 -4.41
CA THR A 222 -14.58 -7.52 -4.93
C THR A 222 -13.59 -8.64 -5.26
N VAL A 223 -13.97 -9.89 -5.00
CA VAL A 223 -13.18 -11.07 -5.40
C VAL A 223 -13.02 -11.13 -6.92
N ALA A 224 -14.06 -10.74 -7.68
CA ALA A 224 -13.99 -10.71 -9.15
C ALA A 224 -12.94 -9.72 -9.69
N ALA A 225 -12.69 -8.59 -9.01
CA ALA A 225 -11.62 -7.68 -9.37
C ALA A 225 -10.24 -8.31 -9.09
N ALA A 226 -10.05 -8.88 -7.91
CA ALA A 226 -8.82 -9.58 -7.55
C ALA A 226 -8.48 -10.72 -8.53
N ARG A 227 -9.48 -11.51 -8.95
CA ARG A 227 -9.28 -12.54 -9.99
C ARG A 227 -8.76 -11.98 -11.31
N ARG A 228 -9.32 -10.84 -11.76
CA ARG A 228 -8.85 -10.16 -12.98
C ARG A 228 -7.42 -9.65 -12.85
N ASP A 229 -7.04 -9.15 -11.67
CA ASP A 229 -5.68 -8.67 -11.41
C ASP A 229 -4.68 -9.84 -11.41
N ALA A 230 -5.02 -10.97 -10.78
CA ALA A 230 -4.22 -12.19 -10.82
C ALA A 230 -4.04 -12.74 -12.25
N ASP A 231 -5.12 -12.77 -13.05
CA ASP A 231 -5.05 -13.15 -14.46
C ASP A 231 -4.14 -12.18 -15.25
N ALA A 232 -4.15 -10.89 -14.91
CA ALA A 232 -3.30 -9.89 -15.55
C ALA A 232 -1.81 -10.07 -15.22
N VAL A 233 -1.47 -10.49 -13.99
CA VAL A 233 -0.09 -10.87 -13.61
C VAL A 233 0.42 -11.97 -14.53
N LEU A 234 -0.31 -13.09 -14.64
CA LEU A 234 0.11 -14.22 -15.48
C LEU A 234 0.15 -13.87 -16.96
N LYS A 235 -0.76 -13.00 -17.42
CA LYS A 235 -0.76 -12.52 -18.80
C LYS A 235 0.48 -11.68 -19.11
N GLY A 236 0.99 -10.89 -18.16
CA GLY A 236 2.25 -10.15 -18.32
C GLY A 236 3.45 -11.07 -18.57
N LEU A 237 3.38 -12.31 -18.12
CA LEU A 237 4.40 -13.34 -18.31
C LEU A 237 4.16 -14.22 -19.54
N ALA A 238 3.12 -13.96 -20.34
CA ALA A 238 2.74 -14.85 -21.44
C ALA A 238 3.79 -14.95 -22.56
N ASP A 239 4.59 -13.90 -22.76
CA ASP A 239 5.67 -13.87 -23.76
C ASP A 239 7.00 -14.41 -23.21
N ALA A 240 7.08 -14.72 -21.91
CA ALA A 240 8.24 -15.34 -21.31
C ALA A 240 8.26 -16.85 -21.66
N ASP A 241 9.39 -17.34 -22.20
CA ASP A 241 9.60 -18.76 -22.51
C ASP A 241 9.86 -19.55 -21.22
N LEU A 242 8.82 -19.64 -20.37
CA LEU A 242 8.87 -20.28 -19.07
C LEU A 242 8.07 -21.58 -19.09
N SER A 243 8.62 -22.61 -18.45
CA SER A 243 7.89 -23.81 -18.07
C SER A 243 7.07 -23.58 -16.80
N ARG A 244 6.12 -24.48 -16.54
CA ARG A 244 5.31 -24.45 -15.30
C ARG A 244 6.17 -24.63 -14.03
N GLU A 245 7.27 -25.38 -14.11
CA GLU A 245 8.20 -25.53 -12.98
C GLU A 245 8.97 -24.22 -12.73
N GLU A 246 9.50 -23.60 -13.79
CA GLU A 246 10.20 -22.31 -13.69
C GLU A 246 9.26 -21.19 -13.21
N LEU A 247 7.98 -21.20 -13.63
CA LEU A 247 6.98 -20.26 -13.12
C LEU A 247 6.81 -20.39 -11.60
N ALA A 248 6.73 -21.61 -11.06
CA ALA A 248 6.55 -21.83 -9.63
C ALA A 248 7.80 -21.50 -8.80
N GLU A 249 8.98 -21.55 -9.41
CA GLU A 249 10.23 -21.10 -8.79
C GLU A 249 10.38 -19.57 -8.83
N MET A 250 9.86 -18.93 -9.87
CA MET A 250 10.02 -17.49 -10.12
C MET A 250 8.91 -16.65 -9.49
N LEU A 251 7.68 -17.16 -9.39
CA LEU A 251 6.50 -16.40 -8.97
C LEU A 251 5.74 -17.15 -7.88
N ARG A 252 5.46 -16.46 -6.78
CA ARG A 252 4.42 -16.83 -5.83
C ARG A 252 3.24 -15.89 -6.05
N LEU A 253 2.05 -16.46 -6.21
CA LEU A 253 0.84 -15.69 -6.45
C LEU A 253 -0.25 -16.19 -5.51
N THR A 254 -0.69 -15.35 -4.59
CA THR A 254 -1.65 -15.68 -3.55
C THR A 254 -2.87 -14.78 -3.65
N LEU A 255 -4.07 -15.36 -3.48
CA LEU A 255 -5.30 -14.63 -3.23
C LEU A 255 -5.64 -14.75 -1.74
N GLU A 256 -5.70 -13.61 -1.06
CA GLU A 256 -6.07 -13.50 0.34
C GLU A 256 -7.44 -12.82 0.44
N ILE A 257 -8.34 -13.38 1.26
CA ILE A 257 -9.66 -12.80 1.53
C ILE A 257 -9.71 -12.38 2.99
N HIS A 258 -9.83 -11.08 3.20
CA HIS A 258 -9.87 -10.44 4.51
C HIS A 258 -11.32 -10.11 4.86
N HIS A 259 -11.75 -10.54 6.05
CA HIS A 259 -13.00 -10.11 6.66
C HIS A 259 -12.73 -9.56 8.06
N PRO A 260 -13.37 -8.45 8.47
CA PRO A 260 -13.19 -7.87 9.78
C PRO A 260 -13.41 -8.90 10.91
N GLY A 261 -12.38 -9.10 11.74
CA GLY A 261 -12.48 -10.00 12.89
C GLY A 261 -12.50 -11.50 12.57
N GLN A 262 -12.27 -11.89 11.31
CA GLN A 262 -12.17 -13.29 10.90
C GLN A 262 -10.74 -13.63 10.44
N PRO A 263 -10.31 -14.90 10.57
CA PRO A 263 -9.05 -15.35 9.99
C PRO A 263 -9.00 -15.12 8.48
N VAL A 264 -7.84 -14.69 7.98
CA VAL A 264 -7.61 -14.52 6.54
C VAL A 264 -7.72 -15.87 5.83
N THR A 265 -8.45 -15.89 4.70
CA THR A 265 -8.52 -17.08 3.85
C THR A 265 -7.54 -16.95 2.69
N CYS A 266 -6.56 -17.84 2.58
CA CYS A 266 -5.50 -17.77 1.56
C CYS A 266 -5.61 -18.91 0.53
N TYR A 267 -5.39 -18.58 -0.75
CA TYR A 267 -5.32 -19.52 -1.86
C TYR A 267 -4.03 -19.34 -2.64
N ASP A 268 -3.23 -20.40 -2.76
CA ASP A 268 -2.06 -20.45 -3.66
C ASP A 268 -2.54 -20.61 -5.11
N LEU A 269 -2.49 -19.52 -5.87
CA LEU A 269 -3.00 -19.48 -7.25
C LEU A 269 -2.12 -20.25 -8.24
N ILE A 270 -0.82 -20.39 -7.96
CA ILE A 270 0.11 -21.15 -8.80
C ILE A 270 -0.21 -22.65 -8.73
N ALA A 271 -0.66 -23.14 -7.56
CA ALA A 271 -1.17 -24.50 -7.42
C ALA A 271 -2.43 -24.77 -8.26
N HIS A 272 -3.18 -23.73 -8.63
CA HIS A 272 -4.38 -23.80 -9.46
C HIS A 272 -4.12 -23.55 -10.96
N VAL A 273 -2.86 -23.40 -11.38
CA VAL A 273 -2.49 -23.37 -12.81
C VAL A 273 -2.39 -24.83 -13.33
N PRO A 274 -3.14 -25.21 -14.38
CA PRO A 274 -3.09 -26.55 -14.95
C PRO A 274 -1.69 -26.97 -15.43
N ALA A 275 -1.40 -28.27 -15.39
CA ALA A 275 -0.12 -28.82 -15.86
C ALA A 275 0.06 -28.76 -17.39
N GLU A 276 -1.02 -28.53 -18.14
CA GLU A 276 -0.99 -28.29 -19.59
C GLU A 276 -1.67 -26.94 -19.91
N PRO A 277 -1.10 -26.10 -20.79
CA PRO A 277 0.14 -26.34 -21.56
C PRO A 277 1.40 -26.24 -20.70
N ARG A 278 2.47 -26.95 -21.11
CA ARG A 278 3.76 -26.97 -20.39
C ARG A 278 4.55 -25.66 -20.47
N SER A 279 4.21 -24.84 -21.45
CA SER A 279 4.75 -23.50 -21.71
C SER A 279 3.58 -22.56 -22.00
N GLY A 280 3.75 -21.26 -21.72
CA GLY A 280 2.67 -20.27 -21.72
C GLY A 280 1.76 -20.23 -22.97
N PRO A 281 0.56 -19.64 -22.84
CA PRO A 281 0.08 -18.85 -21.70
C PRO A 281 -0.50 -19.71 -20.56
N PHE A 282 -0.21 -19.29 -19.32
CA PHE A 282 -0.75 -19.91 -18.11
C PHE A 282 -2.11 -19.30 -17.74
N LEU A 283 -3.05 -20.14 -17.29
CA LEU A 283 -4.39 -19.73 -16.87
C LEU A 283 -4.71 -20.34 -15.51
N ILE A 284 -5.34 -19.57 -14.62
CA ILE A 284 -5.76 -20.06 -13.30
C ILE A 284 -7.11 -20.80 -13.46
N ASP A 285 -7.20 -22.00 -12.90
CA ASP A 285 -8.48 -22.72 -12.78
C ASP A 285 -9.29 -22.17 -11.59
N TRP A 286 -10.05 -21.12 -11.86
CA TRP A 286 -10.96 -20.51 -10.90
C TRP A 286 -12.14 -21.40 -10.47
N SER A 287 -12.40 -22.52 -11.16
CA SER A 287 -13.51 -23.41 -10.78
C SER A 287 -13.25 -24.16 -9.47
N ALA A 288 -11.98 -24.31 -9.09
CA ALA A 288 -11.55 -24.92 -7.85
C ALA A 288 -11.49 -23.94 -6.66
N ILE A 289 -11.64 -22.63 -6.93
CA ILE A 289 -11.59 -21.57 -5.90
C ILE A 289 -13.01 -21.02 -5.72
N PRO A 290 -13.62 -21.17 -4.52
CA PRO A 290 -14.96 -20.66 -4.29
C PRO A 290 -15.00 -19.14 -4.47
N GLU A 291 -16.14 -18.59 -4.92
CA GLU A 291 -16.32 -17.14 -5.03
C GLU A 291 -16.29 -16.44 -3.66
N GLY A 292 -16.49 -17.20 -2.57
CA GLY A 292 -16.46 -16.71 -1.19
C GLY A 292 -17.79 -16.08 -0.75
N GLU A 293 -17.81 -15.61 0.49
CA GLU A 293 -18.88 -14.73 0.97
C GLU A 293 -18.75 -13.34 0.34
N PRO A 294 -19.84 -12.57 0.20
CA PRO A 294 -19.74 -11.18 -0.21
C PRO A 294 -18.83 -10.41 0.75
N LEU A 295 -17.97 -9.57 0.17
CA LEU A 295 -17.13 -8.66 0.95
C LEU A 295 -18.03 -7.55 1.52
N ASP A 296 -18.38 -7.67 2.80
CA ASP A 296 -19.31 -6.76 3.48
C ASP A 296 -18.78 -6.32 4.87
N PRO A 297 -18.66 -5.00 5.14
CA PRO A 297 -18.74 -3.92 4.15
C PRO A 297 -17.51 -3.96 3.22
N PRO A 298 -17.67 -3.70 1.91
CA PRO A 298 -16.55 -3.74 0.97
C PRO A 298 -15.60 -2.57 1.21
N LEU A 299 -14.32 -2.78 0.90
CA LEU A 299 -13.35 -1.70 0.85
C LEU A 299 -13.81 -0.59 -0.12
N PRO A 300 -13.82 0.69 0.32
CA PRO A 300 -14.20 1.79 -0.54
C PRO A 300 -13.29 1.91 -1.77
N PRO A 301 -13.82 2.33 -2.93
CA PRO A 301 -13.03 2.50 -4.14
C PRO A 301 -11.84 3.45 -3.91
N GLY A 302 -10.64 3.02 -4.32
CA GLY A 302 -9.42 3.84 -4.21
C GLY A 302 -8.86 4.02 -2.80
N ARG A 303 -9.45 3.38 -1.78
CA ARG A 303 -8.93 3.40 -0.41
C ARG A 303 -7.66 2.56 -0.32
N PRO A 304 -6.49 3.13 0.03
CA PRO A 304 -5.32 2.33 0.35
C PRO A 304 -5.53 1.58 1.66
N VAL A 305 -4.91 0.42 1.78
CA VAL A 305 -4.96 -0.45 2.97
C VAL A 305 -3.53 -0.76 3.39
N ARG A 306 -3.27 -0.75 4.69
CA ARG A 306 -1.98 -1.12 5.27
C ARG A 306 -2.07 -2.53 5.85
N ILE A 307 -1.22 -3.44 5.39
CA ILE A 307 -1.17 -4.86 5.79
C ILE A 307 0.30 -5.32 5.80
N ASP A 308 0.75 -5.93 6.89
CA ASP A 308 2.06 -6.61 7.03
C ASP A 308 3.24 -5.79 6.53
N GLY A 309 3.39 -4.55 7.00
CA GLY A 309 4.47 -3.67 6.52
C GLY A 309 4.26 -3.01 5.14
N ARG A 310 3.20 -3.36 4.38
CA ARG A 310 2.96 -2.83 3.03
C ARG A 310 1.71 -1.95 2.89
N THR A 311 1.85 -0.88 2.11
CA THR A 311 0.69 -0.08 1.65
C THR A 311 0.16 -0.64 0.34
N CYS A 312 -1.02 -1.23 0.39
CA CYS A 312 -1.72 -1.86 -0.73
C CYS A 312 -2.73 -0.88 -1.34
N PHE A 313 -2.68 -0.71 -2.66
CA PHE A 313 -3.60 0.16 -3.40
C PHE A 313 -4.59 -0.65 -4.23
N HIS A 314 -5.63 0.03 -4.74
CA HIS A 314 -6.63 -0.62 -5.58
C HIS A 314 -6.03 -1.15 -6.89
N GLY A 315 -6.45 -2.37 -7.26
CA GLY A 315 -5.96 -3.13 -8.41
C GLY A 315 -6.21 -2.53 -9.80
N GLY A 316 -5.35 -2.96 -10.73
CA GLY A 316 -5.22 -2.46 -12.11
C GLY A 316 -3.76 -2.57 -12.57
N LEU A 317 -3.25 -3.78 -12.75
CA LEU A 317 -1.90 -3.97 -13.28
C LEU A 317 -1.86 -3.71 -14.78
N VAL A 318 -0.89 -2.90 -15.20
CA VAL A 318 -0.33 -2.97 -16.55
C VAL A 318 1.14 -3.28 -16.36
N TRP A 319 1.51 -4.57 -16.46
CA TRP A 319 2.91 -4.94 -16.62
C TRP A 319 3.38 -4.36 -17.96
N SER A 320 4.38 -3.49 -17.94
CA SER A 320 5.04 -2.93 -19.13
C SER A 320 6.36 -3.62 -19.40
#